data_AF-A0A419JGK2-F1
#
_entry.id   AF-A0A419JGK2-F1
#
_cell.length_a   1.000
_cell.length_b   1.000
_cell.length_c   1.000
_cell.angle_alpha   90.00
_cell.angle_beta   90.00
_cell.angle_gamma   90.00
#
_symmetry.space_group_name_H-M   'P 1'
#
loop_
_entity.id
_entity.type
_entity.pdbx_description
1 polymer ?
#
loop_
_entity_poly.entity_id
_entity_poly.type
_entity_poly.pdbx_seq_one_letter_code
_entity_poly.pdbx_strand_id
1 'polypeptide(L)'
;MLERIEEEKKVRDVCPICNREVFYGEKWTKVFGRVFHASCFENRAGLFRPADDERSLGEMFKRLEIISGDYRWEVPVGEGKYAHPYLGKRRIDLVIRTEDEDWVIEIERTLNYEAIGQVTVYEELWEKINPYRKVRKGIICFTAP
;
A
#
# COMPACT_ATOMS: atom_id res chain seq x y z
N MET A 1 37.88 -8.35 7.85
CA MET A 1 37.06 -9.33 8.61
C MET A 1 36.13 -8.62 9.59
N LEU A 2 36.64 -7.71 10.42
CA LEU A 2 35.82 -6.89 11.32
C LEU A 2 34.82 -5.99 10.58
N GLU A 3 35.26 -5.28 9.53
CA GLU A 3 34.38 -4.41 8.72
C GLU A 3 33.20 -5.17 8.10
N ARG A 4 33.40 -6.42 7.67
CA ARG A 4 32.34 -7.26 7.11
C ARG A 4 31.30 -7.67 8.15
N ILE A 5 31.74 -7.93 9.39
CA ILE A 5 30.85 -8.27 10.51
C ILE A 5 30.03 -7.04 10.94
N GLU A 6 30.61 -5.85 10.89
CA GLU A 6 29.89 -4.60 11.18
C GLU A 6 28.84 -4.29 10.12
N GLU A 7 29.15 -4.52 8.84
CA GLU A 7 28.20 -4.33 7.75
C GLU A 7 27.03 -5.32 7.81
N GLU A 8 27.29 -6.59 8.14
CA GLU A 8 26.26 -7.63 8.30
C GLU A 8 25.26 -7.32 9.42
N LYS A 9 25.67 -6.55 10.45
CA LYS A 9 24.82 -6.11 11.57
C LYS A 9 24.07 -4.81 11.32
N LYS A 10 24.28 -4.16 10.17
CA LYS A 10 23.51 -2.97 9.82
C LYS A 10 22.05 -3.34 9.59
N VAL A 11 21.14 -2.54 10.14
CA VAL A 11 19.70 -2.68 9.89
C VAL A 11 19.40 -2.16 8.49
N ARG A 12 18.66 -2.95 7.73
CA ARG A 12 18.19 -2.61 6.38
C ARG A 12 16.78 -2.01 6.42
N ASP A 13 15.88 -2.61 7.18
CA ASP A 13 14.48 -2.17 7.35
C ASP A 13 13.82 -2.95 8.52
N VAL A 14 12.52 -2.73 8.75
CA VAL A 14 11.68 -3.54 9.64
C VAL A 14 10.71 -4.39 8.82
N CYS A 15 10.65 -5.70 9.07
CA CYS A 15 9.76 -6.59 8.34
C CYS A 15 8.28 -6.36 8.74
N PRO A 16 7.38 -6.02 7.79
CA PRO A 16 5.97 -5.74 8.11
C PRO A 16 5.19 -6.94 8.69
N ILE A 17 5.62 -8.17 8.41
CA ILE A 17 4.91 -9.39 8.83
C ILE A 17 5.19 -9.74 10.29
N CYS A 18 6.42 -9.50 10.77
CA CYS A 18 6.82 -9.91 12.12
C CYS A 18 7.30 -8.77 13.02
N ASN A 19 7.33 -7.53 12.50
CA ASN A 19 7.77 -6.32 13.20
C ASN A 19 9.18 -6.42 13.83
N ARG A 20 10.08 -7.19 13.20
CA ARG A 20 11.49 -7.30 13.60
C ARG A 20 12.41 -6.70 12.55
N GLU A 21 13.56 -6.23 12.98
CA GLU A 21 14.62 -5.70 12.11
C GLU A 21 15.07 -6.77 11.11
N VAL A 22 15.28 -6.34 9.87
CA VAL A 22 15.94 -7.11 8.82
C VAL A 22 17.36 -6.58 8.69
N PHE A 23 18.35 -7.43 8.88
CA PHE A 23 19.77 -7.05 8.80
C PHE A 23 20.33 -7.32 7.39
N TYR A 24 21.40 -6.60 7.00
CA TYR A 24 22.05 -6.80 5.70
C TYR A 24 22.60 -8.22 5.50
N GLY A 25 22.99 -8.90 6.57
CA GLY A 25 23.45 -10.29 6.54
C GLY A 25 22.34 -11.35 6.43
N GLU A 26 21.07 -10.97 6.55
CA GLU A 26 19.94 -11.91 6.49
C GLU A 26 19.46 -12.15 5.04
N LYS A 27 18.72 -13.25 4.83
CA LYS A 27 17.97 -13.44 3.57
C LYS A 27 16.71 -12.59 3.59
N TRP A 28 16.53 -11.77 2.56
CA TRP A 28 15.40 -10.86 2.46
C TRP A 28 14.86 -10.76 1.03
N THR A 29 13.66 -10.20 0.90
CA THR A 29 13.06 -9.81 -0.37
C THR A 29 12.43 -8.43 -0.26
N LYS A 30 12.20 -7.74 -1.39
CA LYS A 30 11.55 -6.43 -1.43
C LYS A 30 10.30 -6.49 -2.30
N VAL A 31 9.17 -6.13 -1.72
CA VAL A 31 7.84 -6.14 -2.37
C VAL A 31 7.07 -4.90 -1.92
N PHE A 32 6.35 -4.24 -2.83
CA PHE A 32 5.64 -2.97 -2.56
C PHE A 32 6.52 -1.91 -1.86
N GLY A 33 7.80 -1.85 -2.24
CA GLY A 33 8.76 -0.93 -1.63
C GLY A 33 9.21 -1.26 -0.21
N ARG A 34 8.70 -2.35 0.42
CA ARG A 34 9.05 -2.80 1.77
C ARG A 34 9.97 -4.02 1.74
N VAL A 35 10.83 -4.15 2.74
CA VAL A 35 11.73 -5.30 2.90
C VAL A 35 11.13 -6.31 3.88
N PHE A 36 11.26 -7.60 3.55
CA PHE A 36 10.78 -8.71 4.38
C PHE A 36 11.92 -9.67 4.65
N HIS A 37 11.91 -10.32 5.82
CA HIS A 37 12.60 -11.61 5.96
C HIS A 37 12.07 -12.57 4.91
N ALA A 38 12.96 -13.24 4.17
CA ALA A 38 12.56 -14.14 3.09
C ALA A 38 11.58 -15.23 3.58
N SER A 39 11.84 -15.79 4.75
CA SER A 39 10.98 -16.81 5.38
C SER A 39 9.61 -16.26 5.77
N CYS A 40 9.51 -15.04 6.29
CA CYS A 40 8.22 -14.41 6.59
C CYS A 40 7.40 -14.22 5.32
N PHE A 41 8.03 -13.72 4.25
CA PHE A 41 7.38 -13.55 2.96
C PHE A 41 6.89 -14.89 2.40
N GLU A 42 7.74 -15.92 2.35
CA GLU A 42 7.38 -17.24 1.84
C GLU A 42 6.21 -17.88 2.62
N ASN A 43 6.25 -17.80 3.95
CA ASN A 43 5.21 -18.36 4.81
C ASN A 43 3.86 -17.62 4.70
N ARG A 44 3.88 -16.29 4.54
CA ARG A 44 2.66 -15.47 4.49
C ARG A 44 2.07 -15.39 3.09
N ALA A 45 2.91 -15.17 2.08
CA ALA A 45 2.51 -15.13 0.69
C ALA A 45 2.13 -16.52 0.17
N GLY A 46 2.79 -17.59 0.62
CA GLY A 46 2.71 -18.88 -0.07
C GLY A 46 3.05 -18.75 -1.57
N LEU A 47 2.71 -19.74 -2.38
CA LEU A 47 2.82 -19.67 -3.85
C LEU A 47 1.84 -18.66 -4.50
N PHE A 48 1.33 -17.68 -3.73
CA PHE A 48 0.45 -16.64 -4.26
C PHE A 48 1.26 -15.76 -5.21
N ARG A 49 1.13 -16.10 -6.49
CA ARG A 49 1.44 -15.21 -7.58
C ARG A 49 0.14 -14.47 -7.83
N PRO A 50 0.08 -13.15 -7.64
CA PRO A 50 -1.09 -12.41 -8.07
C PRO A 50 -1.34 -12.79 -9.53
N ALA A 51 -2.60 -13.05 -9.85
CA ALA A 51 -2.98 -13.10 -11.25
C ALA A 51 -2.65 -11.74 -11.88
N ASP A 52 -2.57 -11.68 -13.19
CA ASP A 52 -2.18 -10.46 -13.88
C ASP A 52 -3.36 -9.45 -13.92
N ASP A 53 -3.94 -9.15 -12.76
CA ASP A 53 -5.06 -8.26 -12.53
C ASP A 53 -4.88 -7.46 -11.22
N GLU A 54 -5.47 -6.26 -11.19
CA GLU A 54 -5.35 -5.29 -10.10
C GLU A 54 -5.94 -5.81 -8.78
N ARG A 55 -7.05 -6.57 -8.86
CA ARG A 55 -7.70 -7.07 -7.66
C ARG A 55 -6.78 -7.99 -6.90
N SER A 56 -6.14 -8.93 -7.59
CA SER A 56 -5.21 -9.87 -6.98
C SER A 56 -3.96 -9.17 -6.41
N LEU A 57 -3.52 -8.06 -7.02
CA LEU A 57 -2.42 -7.23 -6.52
C LEU A 57 -2.76 -6.60 -5.17
N GLY A 58 -3.95 -6.01 -5.05
CA GLY A 58 -4.42 -5.45 -3.78
C GLY A 58 -4.68 -6.53 -2.71
N GLU A 59 -5.17 -7.71 -3.09
CA GLU A 59 -5.32 -8.83 -2.15
C GLU A 59 -3.95 -9.33 -1.64
N MET A 60 -2.91 -9.34 -2.51
CA MET A 60 -1.53 -9.61 -2.07
C MET A 60 -1.07 -8.59 -1.04
N PHE A 61 -1.29 -7.30 -1.33
CA PHE A 61 -0.94 -6.20 -0.43
C PHE A 61 -1.60 -6.36 0.94
N LYS A 62 -2.91 -6.67 0.95
CA LYS A 62 -3.68 -6.95 2.17
C LYS A 62 -3.11 -8.14 2.95
N ARG A 63 -2.85 -9.25 2.27
CA ARG A 63 -2.39 -10.51 2.90
C ARG A 63 -1.00 -10.38 3.54
N LEU A 64 -0.15 -9.55 2.95
CA LEU A 64 1.17 -9.23 3.47
C LEU A 64 1.13 -8.22 4.63
N GLU A 65 -0.05 -7.68 4.96
CA GLU A 65 -0.26 -6.70 6.04
C GLU A 65 0.71 -5.52 5.95
N ILE A 66 0.96 -5.03 4.72
CA ILE A 66 1.84 -3.88 4.48
C ILE A 66 1.38 -2.65 5.28
N ILE A 67 0.06 -2.49 5.37
CA ILE A 67 -0.63 -1.52 6.23
C ILE A 67 -1.69 -2.30 7.00
N SER A 68 -1.57 -2.34 8.32
CA SER A 68 -2.55 -2.98 9.20
C SER A 68 -3.76 -2.04 9.39
N GLY A 69 -4.97 -2.50 9.09
CA GLY A 69 -6.18 -1.68 9.22
C GLY A 69 -7.42 -2.35 8.62
N ASP A 70 -8.51 -1.59 8.57
CA ASP A 70 -9.79 -1.99 7.96
C ASP A 70 -9.77 -1.70 6.44
N TYR A 71 -9.86 -2.75 5.62
CA TYR A 71 -9.78 -2.69 4.15
C TYR A 71 -11.17 -2.57 3.55
N ARG A 72 -11.41 -1.50 2.80
CA ARG A 72 -12.67 -1.20 2.13
C ARG A 72 -12.43 -1.04 0.64
N TRP A 73 -13.11 -1.86 -0.14
CA TRP A 73 -12.93 -1.89 -1.59
C TRP A 73 -13.98 -1.06 -2.29
N GLU A 74 -13.60 -0.48 -3.43
CA GLU A 74 -14.52 0.13 -4.37
C GLU A 74 -15.43 1.19 -3.72
N VAL A 75 -14.85 2.06 -2.90
CA VAL A 75 -15.58 2.98 -2.02
C VAL A 75 -16.08 4.19 -2.81
N PRO A 76 -17.41 4.43 -2.87
CA PRO A 76 -17.95 5.58 -3.61
C PRO A 76 -17.63 6.90 -2.90
N VAL A 77 -17.33 7.94 -3.67
CA VAL A 77 -17.09 9.32 -3.19
C VAL A 77 -17.66 10.36 -4.15
N GLY A 78 -17.76 11.60 -3.69
CA GLY A 78 -18.24 12.72 -4.52
C GLY A 78 -19.74 12.67 -4.81
N GLU A 79 -20.54 12.14 -3.87
CA GLU A 79 -22.01 12.09 -3.97
C GLU A 79 -22.73 12.82 -2.84
N GLY A 80 -24.00 13.14 -3.06
CA GLY A 80 -24.85 13.84 -2.09
C GLY A 80 -24.32 15.23 -1.71
N LYS A 81 -24.38 15.55 -0.40
CA LYS A 81 -23.91 16.84 0.12
C LYS A 81 -22.40 17.08 -0.04
N TYR A 82 -21.65 16.07 -0.46
CA TYR A 82 -20.21 16.11 -0.66
C TYR A 82 -19.82 16.02 -2.14
N ALA A 83 -20.79 16.16 -3.04
CA ALA A 83 -20.53 16.24 -4.47
C ALA A 83 -19.66 17.47 -4.78
N HIS A 84 -18.60 17.26 -5.55
CA HIS A 84 -17.80 18.35 -6.09
C HIS A 84 -18.40 18.82 -7.42
N PRO A 85 -18.57 20.14 -7.65
CA PRO A 85 -19.22 20.67 -8.85
C PRO A 85 -18.56 20.23 -10.16
N TYR A 86 -17.26 19.91 -10.13
CA TYR A 86 -16.49 19.54 -11.31
C TYR A 86 -16.00 18.09 -11.34
N LEU A 87 -15.94 17.39 -10.19
CA LEU A 87 -15.35 16.05 -10.13
C LEU A 87 -16.43 14.97 -10.26
N GLY A 88 -17.66 15.25 -9.81
CA GLY A 88 -18.76 14.29 -9.85
C GLY A 88 -18.48 13.03 -9.01
N LYS A 89 -19.31 11.99 -9.22
CA LYS A 89 -19.20 10.71 -8.52
C LYS A 89 -17.96 9.95 -8.98
N ARG A 90 -17.21 9.41 -8.02
CA ARG A 90 -16.04 8.55 -8.23
C ARG A 90 -16.09 7.33 -7.30
N ARG A 91 -15.14 6.43 -7.49
CA ARG A 91 -14.97 5.21 -6.71
C ARG A 91 -13.49 5.03 -6.46
N ILE A 92 -13.09 4.92 -5.20
CA ILE A 92 -11.72 4.65 -4.78
C ILE A 92 -11.53 3.14 -4.77
N ASP A 93 -10.47 2.61 -5.40
CA ASP A 93 -10.23 1.17 -5.47
C ASP A 93 -10.09 0.55 -4.08
N LEU A 94 -9.26 1.16 -3.23
CA LEU A 94 -9.01 0.68 -1.88
C LEU A 94 -8.87 1.84 -0.89
N VAL A 95 -9.60 1.74 0.22
CA VAL A 95 -9.37 2.55 1.41
C VAL A 95 -8.90 1.64 2.54
N ILE A 96 -7.79 1.99 3.19
CA ILE A 96 -7.32 1.30 4.40
C ILE A 96 -7.43 2.28 5.58
N ARG A 97 -8.34 1.99 6.51
CA ARG A 97 -8.50 2.77 7.73
C ARG A 97 -7.65 2.18 8.84
N THR A 98 -6.65 2.93 9.27
CA THR A 98 -5.85 2.63 10.47
C THR A 98 -6.45 3.32 11.70
N GLU A 99 -5.81 3.21 12.86
CA GLU A 99 -6.22 3.97 14.04
C GLU A 99 -6.17 5.48 13.77
N ASP A 100 -5.03 5.96 13.26
CA ASP A 100 -4.72 7.39 13.18
C ASP A 100 -5.03 8.05 11.82
N GLU A 101 -5.01 7.27 10.73
CA GLU A 101 -5.10 7.80 9.37
C GLU A 101 -5.87 6.89 8.40
N ASP A 102 -6.34 7.47 7.31
CA ASP A 102 -6.95 6.76 6.19
C ASP A 102 -6.02 6.80 4.97
N TRP A 103 -5.76 5.65 4.38
CA TRP A 103 -5.07 5.55 3.10
C TRP A 103 -6.09 5.43 1.98
N VAL A 104 -6.06 6.35 1.01
CA VAL A 104 -6.78 6.26 -0.25
C VAL A 104 -5.82 5.75 -1.32
N ILE A 105 -6.15 4.63 -1.95
CA ILE A 105 -5.23 3.88 -2.80
C ILE A 105 -5.87 3.60 -4.15
N GLU A 106 -5.13 3.92 -5.21
CA GLU A 106 -5.39 3.44 -6.57
C GLU A 106 -4.56 2.19 -6.83
N ILE A 107 -5.14 1.22 -7.53
CA ILE A 107 -4.44 0.00 -7.92
C ILE A 107 -4.44 -0.07 -9.44
N GLU A 108 -3.25 -0.03 -10.01
CA GLU A 108 -3.07 0.05 -11.45
C GLU A 108 -1.95 -0.90 -11.85
N ARG A 109 -2.02 -1.53 -13.02
CA ARG A 109 -0.96 -2.46 -13.43
C ARG A 109 0.38 -1.76 -13.61
N THR A 110 0.37 -0.63 -14.32
CA THR A 110 1.57 0.18 -14.57
C THR A 110 1.35 1.60 -14.09
N LEU A 111 2.25 2.12 -13.25
CA LEU A 111 2.18 3.50 -12.78
C LEU A 111 2.08 4.47 -13.97
N ASN A 112 1.03 5.29 -13.96
CA ASN A 112 0.75 6.26 -15.01
C ASN A 112 0.23 7.58 -14.41
N TYR A 113 0.15 8.64 -15.22
CA TYR A 113 -0.33 9.95 -14.77
C TYR A 113 -1.82 9.96 -14.41
N GLU A 114 -2.61 9.05 -14.94
CA GLU A 114 -4.04 8.93 -14.62
C GLU A 114 -4.22 8.48 -13.17
N ALA A 115 -3.51 7.42 -12.75
CA ALA A 115 -3.50 6.94 -11.37
C ALA A 115 -3.04 8.04 -10.39
N ILE A 116 -2.03 8.82 -10.76
CA ILE A 116 -1.56 9.98 -9.96
C ILE A 116 -2.66 11.04 -9.83
N GLY A 117 -3.37 11.34 -10.92
CA GLY A 117 -4.50 12.25 -10.93
C GLY A 117 -5.66 11.74 -10.08
N GLN A 118 -6.02 10.46 -10.22
CA GLN A 118 -7.09 9.79 -9.49
C GLN A 118 -6.85 9.86 -7.98
N VAL A 119 -5.68 9.44 -7.49
CA VAL A 119 -5.41 9.49 -6.03
C VAL A 119 -5.43 10.90 -5.46
N THR A 120 -5.04 11.90 -6.26
CA THR A 120 -5.10 13.32 -5.85
C THR A 120 -6.54 13.80 -5.76
N VAL A 121 -7.39 13.43 -6.72
CA VAL A 121 -8.83 13.71 -6.68
C VAL A 121 -9.51 12.97 -5.53
N TYR A 122 -9.11 11.73 -5.24
CA TYR A 122 -9.69 10.91 -4.19
C TYR A 122 -9.36 11.43 -2.80
N GLU A 123 -8.13 11.89 -2.57
CA GLU A 123 -7.72 12.58 -1.34
C GLU A 123 -8.66 13.76 -1.04
N GLU A 124 -8.84 14.68 -1.99
CA GLU A 124 -9.71 15.84 -1.86
C GLU A 124 -11.18 15.47 -1.56
N LEU A 125 -11.70 14.45 -2.25
CA LEU A 125 -13.08 13.99 -2.03
C LEU A 125 -13.23 13.27 -0.68
N TRP A 126 -12.22 12.51 -0.26
CA TRP A 126 -12.23 11.75 0.99
C TRP A 126 -12.09 12.65 2.22
N GLU A 127 -11.24 13.67 2.15
CA GLU A 127 -11.06 14.66 3.22
C GLU A 127 -12.38 15.42 3.50
N LYS A 128 -13.14 15.77 2.46
CA LYS A 128 -14.44 16.43 2.63
C LYS A 128 -15.45 15.61 3.42
N ILE A 129 -15.39 14.28 3.32
CA ILE A 129 -16.28 13.36 4.03
C ILE A 129 -15.72 12.89 5.38
N ASN A 130 -14.40 12.99 5.59
CA ASN A 130 -13.71 12.63 6.84
C ASN A 130 -12.77 13.78 7.31
N PRO A 131 -13.27 14.99 7.60
CA PRO A 131 -12.44 16.20 7.77
C PRO A 131 -11.51 16.19 9.00
N TYR A 132 -11.71 15.25 9.92
CA TYR A 132 -10.91 15.12 11.14
C TYR A 132 -9.89 13.98 11.08
N ARG A 133 -9.84 13.26 9.97
CA ARG A 133 -8.87 12.18 9.77
C ARG A 133 -7.76 12.66 8.87
N LYS A 134 -6.54 12.28 9.21
CA LYS A 134 -5.41 12.44 8.33
C LYS A 134 -5.56 11.49 7.14
N VAL A 135 -5.37 12.01 5.94
CA VAL A 135 -5.44 11.22 4.70
C VAL A 135 -4.05 11.05 4.13
N ARG A 136 -3.77 9.86 3.61
CA ARG A 136 -2.59 9.56 2.82
C ARG A 136 -3.00 8.93 1.50
N LYS A 137 -2.25 9.22 0.45
CA LYS A 137 -2.41 8.59 -0.86
C LYS A 137 -1.37 7.50 -1.11
N GLY A 138 -1.78 6.46 -1.82
CA GLY A 138 -0.90 5.41 -2.31
C GLY A 138 -1.30 4.96 -3.71
N ILE A 139 -0.34 4.44 -4.45
CA ILE A 139 -0.59 3.71 -5.70
C ILE A 139 0.08 2.35 -5.56
N ILE A 140 -0.67 1.29 -5.83
CA ILE A 140 -0.13 -0.06 -5.89
C ILE A 140 -0.03 -0.44 -7.36
N CYS A 141 1.18 -0.81 -7.81
CA CYS A 141 1.42 -1.24 -9.19
C CYS A 141 2.46 -2.35 -9.30
N PHE A 142 2.43 -3.08 -10.41
CA PHE A 142 3.45 -4.08 -10.74
C PHE A 142 4.72 -3.42 -11.27
N THR A 143 4.55 -2.43 -12.13
CA THR A 143 5.65 -1.77 -12.85
C THR A 143 5.55 -0.26 -12.72
N ALA A 144 6.71 0.37 -12.57
CA ALA A 144 6.88 1.82 -12.68
C ALA A 144 7.88 2.10 -13.81
N PRO A 145 7.53 2.94 -14.80
CA PRO A 145 8.41 3.29 -15.92
C PRO A 145 9.55 4.22 -15.52
#